data_AF-A0A3M7G017-F1
#
_entry.id   AF-A0A3M7G017-F1
#
_cell.length_a   1.000
_cell.length_b   1.000
_cell.length_c   1.000
_cell.angle_alpha   90.00
_cell.angle_beta   90.00
_cell.angle_gamma   90.00
#
_symmetry.space_group_name_H-M   'P 1'
#
loop_
_entity.id
_entity.type
_entity.pdbx_description
1 polymer ?
#
loop_
_entity_poly.entity_id
_entity_poly.type
_entity_poly.pdbx_seq_one_letter_code
_entity_poly.pdbx_strand_id
1 'polypeptide(L)'
;MHSSAAFADKHLSSVLTDLAGPPRRKPTANVSKADQYFANAQMELQKNPANDPIQLLEEYEKDGNASVAIARLCLEQCERSLEGLAEDKKTYKIQQTQTGRRVLLWLWETGRYKQTEFVDDKVFIDKLVPFLLREGWESYLWEWLKLDQILAEGNHAYSDGKDVSFGQWLRTNSKILAGQIEMQMRLSTPSSKPLI
;
A
#
# COMPACT_ATOMS: atom_id res chain seq x y z
N MET A 1 44.58 62.07 14.86
CA MET A 1 43.51 61.72 13.90
C MET A 1 43.88 60.42 13.23
N HIS A 2 43.21 59.30 13.52
CA HIS A 2 42.98 58.16 12.60
C HIS A 2 41.88 57.27 13.20
N SER A 3 40.66 57.53 12.72
CA SER A 3 39.66 56.53 12.32
C SER A 3 39.13 55.52 13.35
N SER A 4 38.29 55.99 14.26
CA SER A 4 37.26 55.17 14.92
C SER A 4 36.15 54.68 13.96
N ALA A 5 36.21 55.03 12.67
CA ALA A 5 35.24 54.64 11.65
C ALA A 5 35.45 53.22 11.11
N ALA A 6 36.65 52.65 11.19
CA ALA A 6 36.95 51.35 10.58
C ALA A 6 36.42 50.14 11.38
N PHE A 7 36.09 50.32 12.66
CA PHE A 7 35.59 49.23 13.50
C PHE A 7 34.07 49.07 13.44
N ALA A 8 33.33 50.14 13.11
CA ALA A 8 31.87 50.09 12.97
C ALA A 8 31.43 49.37 11.67
N ASP A 9 32.24 49.46 10.62
CA ASP A 9 31.92 48.92 9.28
C ASP A 9 31.99 47.38 9.23
N LYS A 10 32.83 46.79 10.08
CA LYS A 10 32.95 45.32 10.21
C LYS A 10 31.78 44.68 10.94
N HIS A 11 31.14 45.42 11.85
CA HIS A 11 29.95 44.93 12.55
C HIS A 11 28.67 45.04 11.70
N LEU A 12 28.55 46.06 10.84
CA LEU A 12 27.39 46.19 9.94
C LEU A 12 27.39 45.14 8.81
N SER A 13 28.55 44.81 8.26
CA SER A 13 28.69 43.75 7.24
C SER A 13 28.36 42.36 7.79
N SER A 14 28.68 42.06 9.05
CA SER A 14 28.30 40.79 9.69
C SER A 14 26.78 40.66 9.88
N VAL A 15 26.09 41.76 10.24
CA VAL A 15 24.63 41.74 10.44
C VAL A 15 23.87 41.69 9.11
N LEU A 16 24.39 42.33 8.05
CA LEU A 16 23.77 42.25 6.72
C LEU A 16 23.97 40.89 6.06
N THR A 17 25.01 40.13 6.42
CA THR A 17 25.23 38.77 5.91
C THR A 17 24.35 37.74 6.62
N ASP A 18 23.97 37.97 7.88
CA ASP A 18 23.03 37.09 8.62
C ASP A 18 21.55 37.31 8.23
N LEU A 19 21.21 38.48 7.67
CA LEU A 19 19.87 38.75 7.10
C LEU A 19 19.70 38.24 5.66
N ALA A 20 20.82 38.02 4.96
CA ALA A 20 20.85 37.16 3.78
C ALA A 20 20.96 35.71 4.26
N GLY A 21 19.88 35.22 4.88
CA GLY A 21 19.77 33.86 5.36
C GLY A 21 20.30 32.86 4.32
N PRO A 22 20.85 31.71 4.77
CA PRO A 22 21.58 30.78 3.90
C PRO A 22 20.80 30.61 2.60
N PRO A 23 21.44 30.74 1.42
CA PRO A 23 20.74 30.63 0.15
C PRO A 23 19.93 29.35 0.25
N ARG A 24 18.60 29.50 0.27
CA ARG A 24 17.64 28.41 0.39
C ARG A 24 18.22 27.31 -0.46
N ARG A 25 18.76 26.27 0.20
CA ARG A 25 19.22 25.09 -0.50
C ARG A 25 17.97 24.68 -1.24
N LYS A 26 17.93 24.89 -2.56
CA LYS A 26 16.95 24.18 -3.40
C LYS A 26 17.12 22.75 -2.94
N PRO A 27 16.10 22.10 -2.37
CA PRO A 27 16.19 20.69 -2.12
C PRO A 27 16.16 20.05 -3.51
N THR A 28 17.31 20.05 -4.17
CA THR A 28 17.71 19.00 -5.10
C THR A 28 18.12 17.83 -4.23
N ALA A 29 17.18 17.39 -3.37
CA ALA A 29 17.15 15.99 -3.06
C ALA A 29 17.00 15.34 -4.44
N ASN A 30 17.95 14.51 -4.82
CA ASN A 30 17.75 13.55 -5.90
C ASN A 30 16.66 12.59 -5.42
N VAL A 31 15.43 13.08 -5.30
CA VAL A 31 14.25 12.30 -4.94
C VAL A 31 14.11 11.31 -6.09
N SER A 32 14.15 10.03 -5.77
CA SER A 32 14.09 9.00 -6.80
C SER A 32 12.80 9.19 -7.60
N LYS A 33 12.82 8.81 -8.87
CA LYS A 33 11.65 8.92 -9.74
C LYS A 33 10.43 8.22 -9.13
N ALA A 34 10.66 7.09 -8.44
CA ALA A 34 9.64 6.35 -7.70
C ALA A 34 9.05 7.14 -6.52
N ASP A 35 9.88 7.82 -5.73
CA ASP A 35 9.43 8.65 -4.61
C ASP A 35 8.59 9.84 -5.10
N GLN A 36 8.95 10.42 -6.25
CA GLN A 36 8.16 11.49 -6.87
C GLN A 36 6.78 10.99 -7.29
N TYR A 37 6.70 9.83 -7.95
CA TYR A 37 5.41 9.24 -8.35
C TYR A 37 4.55 8.86 -7.16
N PHE A 38 5.15 8.31 -6.10
CA PHE A 38 4.44 8.02 -4.87
C PHE A 38 3.85 9.28 -4.23
N ALA A 39 4.64 10.36 -4.13
CA ALA A 39 4.18 11.63 -3.57
C ALA A 39 3.06 12.26 -4.42
N ASN A 40 3.16 12.18 -5.75
CA ASN A 40 2.12 12.66 -6.66
C ASN A 40 0.81 11.88 -6.49
N ALA A 41 0.88 10.54 -6.48
CA ALA A 41 -0.29 9.68 -6.28
C ALA A 41 -0.96 9.98 -4.93
N GLN A 42 -0.17 10.15 -3.86
CA GLN A 42 -0.69 10.53 -2.55
C GLN A 42 -1.44 11.87 -2.58
N MET A 43 -0.91 12.89 -3.26
CA MET A 43 -1.59 14.17 -3.41
C MET A 43 -2.88 14.07 -4.24
N GLU A 44 -2.89 13.27 -5.30
CA GLU A 44 -4.07 13.08 -6.15
C GLU A 44 -5.22 12.40 -5.41
N LEU A 45 -4.91 11.36 -4.63
CA LEU A 45 -5.90 10.68 -3.76
C LEU A 45 -6.46 11.62 -2.68
N GLN A 46 -5.66 12.54 -2.15
CA GLN A 46 -6.12 13.52 -1.17
C GLN A 46 -7.00 14.61 -1.79
N LYS A 47 -6.69 15.06 -3.01
CA LYS A 47 -7.47 16.09 -3.71
C LYS A 47 -8.83 15.58 -4.16
N ASN A 48 -8.91 14.33 -4.61
CA ASN A 48 -10.12 13.73 -5.15
C ASN A 48 -10.52 12.46 -4.39
N PRO A 49 -10.92 12.56 -3.11
CA PRO A 49 -11.25 11.39 -2.30
C PRO A 49 -12.53 10.66 -2.74
N ALA A 50 -13.33 11.28 -3.61
CA ALA A 50 -14.53 10.70 -4.20
C ALA A 50 -14.26 9.84 -5.45
N ASN A 51 -13.07 9.99 -6.07
CA ASN A 51 -12.70 9.16 -7.21
C ASN A 51 -12.29 7.76 -6.76
N ASP A 52 -12.46 6.80 -7.66
CA ASP A 52 -12.01 5.44 -7.45
C ASP A 52 -10.47 5.38 -7.33
N PRO A 53 -9.92 5.05 -6.14
CA PRO A 53 -8.47 5.02 -5.93
C PRO A 53 -7.76 4.02 -6.85
N ILE A 54 -8.45 2.97 -7.30
CA ILE A 54 -7.86 1.93 -8.15
C ILE A 54 -7.74 2.39 -9.59
N GLN A 55 -8.62 3.29 -10.04
CA GLN A 55 -8.47 3.90 -11.35
C GLN A 55 -7.15 4.70 -11.45
N LEU A 56 -6.72 5.34 -10.37
CA LEU A 56 -5.43 6.03 -10.31
C LEU A 56 -4.27 5.05 -10.52
N LEU A 57 -4.32 3.86 -9.91
CA LEU A 57 -3.29 2.84 -10.11
C LEU A 57 -3.20 2.42 -11.58
N GLU A 58 -4.35 2.21 -12.22
CA GLU A 58 -4.43 1.85 -13.64
C GLU A 58 -3.91 2.95 -14.57
N GLU A 59 -4.16 4.21 -14.23
CA GLU A 59 -3.60 5.37 -14.93
C GLU A 59 -2.07 5.43 -14.80
N TYR A 60 -1.55 5.23 -13.58
CA TYR A 60 -0.11 5.16 -13.35
C TYR A 60 0.53 3.95 -14.05
N GLU A 61 -0.17 2.82 -14.19
CA GLU A 61 0.34 1.66 -14.92
C GLU A 61 0.41 1.93 -16.43
N LYS A 62 -0.56 2.65 -17.02
CA LYS A 62 -0.48 3.05 -18.44
C LYS A 62 0.78 3.86 -18.75
N ASP A 63 1.23 4.68 -17.80
CA ASP A 63 2.45 5.48 -17.90
C ASP A 63 3.72 4.72 -17.43
N GLY A 64 3.59 3.45 -17.03
CA GLY A 64 4.69 2.61 -16.52
C GLY A 64 5.22 3.04 -15.14
N ASN A 65 4.44 3.81 -14.39
CA ASN A 65 4.84 4.45 -13.12
C ASN A 65 4.15 3.83 -11.89
N ALA A 66 3.26 2.85 -12.08
CA ALA A 66 2.63 2.15 -10.97
C ALA A 66 3.66 1.32 -10.19
N SER A 67 3.41 1.19 -8.89
CA SER A 67 4.27 0.45 -7.95
C SER A 67 3.43 -0.18 -6.85
N VAL A 68 3.99 -1.17 -6.16
CA VAL A 68 3.31 -1.83 -5.01
C VAL A 68 2.97 -0.82 -3.92
N ALA A 69 3.84 0.17 -3.70
CA ALA A 69 3.60 1.25 -2.75
C ALA A 69 2.40 2.12 -3.15
N ILE A 70 2.22 2.43 -4.44
CA ILE A 70 1.05 3.17 -4.94
C ILE A 70 -0.21 2.31 -4.78
N ALA A 71 -0.16 1.03 -5.14
CA ALA A 71 -1.28 0.11 -4.94
C ALA A 71 -1.69 0.01 -3.46
N ARG A 72 -0.72 -0.03 -2.54
CA ARG A 72 -0.95 0.03 -1.08
C ARG A 72 -1.69 1.31 -0.68
N LEU A 73 -1.25 2.47 -1.15
CA LEU A 73 -1.94 3.75 -0.90
C LEU A 73 -3.39 3.72 -1.39
N CYS A 74 -3.63 3.15 -2.56
CA CYS A 74 -4.98 3.05 -3.10
C CYS A 74 -5.87 2.15 -2.23
N LEU A 75 -5.35 1.00 -1.78
CA LEU A 75 -6.07 0.10 -0.86
C LEU A 75 -6.38 0.77 0.48
N GLU A 76 -5.41 1.50 1.07
CA GLU A 76 -5.64 2.27 2.30
C GLU A 76 -6.73 3.33 2.11
N GLN A 77 -6.75 4.01 0.97
CA GLN A 77 -7.78 5.00 0.69
C GLN A 77 -9.15 4.35 0.48
N CYS A 78 -9.21 3.19 -0.17
CA CYS A 78 -10.43 2.40 -0.27
C CYS A 78 -10.96 2.02 1.13
N GLU A 79 -10.11 1.54 2.03
CA GLU A 79 -10.48 1.23 3.42
C GLU A 79 -11.03 2.44 4.15
N ARG A 80 -10.33 3.59 4.09
CA ARG A 80 -10.83 4.84 4.70
C ARG A 80 -12.20 5.24 4.15
N SER A 81 -12.44 5.01 2.87
CA SER A 81 -13.74 5.31 2.25
C SER A 81 -14.88 4.36 2.68
N LEU A 82 -14.53 3.27 3.37
CA LEU A 82 -15.44 2.27 3.93
C LEU A 82 -15.61 2.43 5.44
N GLU A 83 -14.72 3.17 6.11
CA GLU A 83 -14.85 3.49 7.53
C GLU A 83 -16.17 4.22 7.82
N GLY A 84 -16.83 3.86 8.91
CA GLY A 84 -18.13 4.42 9.30
C GLY A 84 -19.34 3.93 8.50
N LEU A 85 -19.15 3.16 7.42
CA LEU A 85 -20.26 2.51 6.71
C LEU A 85 -20.73 1.23 7.46
N ALA A 86 -22.02 0.94 7.34
CA ALA A 86 -22.60 -0.33 7.76
C ALA A 86 -22.07 -1.50 6.89
N GLU A 87 -22.00 -2.72 7.42
CA GLU A 87 -21.35 -3.85 6.74
C GLU A 87 -22.02 -4.28 5.43
N ASP A 88 -23.34 -4.12 5.32
CA ASP A 88 -24.09 -4.30 4.07
C ASP A 88 -23.62 -3.31 2.99
N LYS A 89 -23.48 -2.03 3.36
CA LYS A 89 -22.98 -0.99 2.45
C LYS A 89 -21.51 -1.16 2.10
N LYS A 90 -20.68 -1.61 3.05
CA LYS A 90 -19.28 -1.95 2.79
C LYS A 90 -19.18 -3.07 1.77
N THR A 91 -19.91 -4.16 2.01
CA THR A 91 -19.93 -5.33 1.12
C THR A 91 -20.40 -4.93 -0.28
N TYR A 92 -21.50 -4.18 -0.38
CA TYR A 92 -22.02 -3.67 -1.65
C TYR A 92 -20.99 -2.80 -2.39
N LYS A 93 -20.36 -1.86 -1.70
CA LYS A 93 -19.37 -0.96 -2.30
C LYS A 93 -18.13 -1.72 -2.78
N ILE A 94 -17.63 -2.67 -1.99
CA ILE A 94 -16.50 -3.54 -2.35
C ILE A 94 -16.83 -4.40 -3.58
N GLN A 95 -18.03 -5.00 -3.63
CA GLN A 95 -18.47 -5.78 -4.79
C GLN A 95 -18.61 -4.94 -6.05
N GLN A 96 -19.02 -3.67 -5.93
CA GLN A 96 -19.09 -2.75 -7.06
C GLN A 96 -17.71 -2.33 -7.57
N THR A 97 -16.79 -1.97 -6.67
CA THR A 97 -15.47 -1.45 -7.09
C THR A 97 -14.51 -2.55 -7.52
N GLN A 98 -14.73 -3.79 -7.04
CA GLN A 98 -13.86 -4.95 -7.29
C GLN A 98 -12.38 -4.62 -7.07
N THR A 99 -12.13 -3.89 -5.98
CA THR A 99 -10.84 -3.32 -5.63
C THR A 99 -9.77 -4.40 -5.50
N GLY A 100 -10.06 -5.49 -4.79
CA GLY A 100 -9.13 -6.60 -4.60
C GLY A 100 -8.80 -7.28 -5.93
N ARG A 101 -9.82 -7.64 -6.70
CA ARG A 101 -9.69 -8.29 -8.01
C ARG A 101 -8.84 -7.46 -8.98
N ARG A 102 -9.08 -6.15 -9.06
CA ARG A 102 -8.35 -5.26 -9.99
C ARG A 102 -6.87 -5.16 -9.63
N VAL A 103 -6.55 -5.04 -8.34
CA VAL A 103 -5.16 -5.04 -7.86
C VAL A 103 -4.49 -6.40 -8.10
N LEU A 104 -5.22 -7.49 -7.88
CA LEU A 104 -4.73 -8.85 -8.14
C LEU A 104 -4.41 -9.08 -9.62
N LEU A 105 -5.30 -8.66 -10.53
CA LEU A 105 -5.08 -8.73 -11.97
C LEU A 105 -3.87 -7.89 -12.38
N TRP A 106 -3.77 -6.66 -11.89
CA TRP A 106 -2.62 -5.79 -12.14
C TRP A 106 -1.30 -6.47 -11.70
N LEU A 107 -1.25 -7.07 -10.51
CA LEU A 107 -0.07 -7.80 -10.03
C LEU A 107 0.33 -8.94 -10.98
N TRP A 108 -0.64 -9.70 -11.49
CA TRP A 108 -0.38 -10.80 -12.40
C TRP A 108 0.08 -10.36 -13.78
N GLU A 109 -0.63 -9.42 -14.39
CA GLU A 109 -0.34 -8.93 -15.74
C GLU A 109 1.05 -8.29 -15.81
N THR A 110 1.44 -7.60 -14.74
CA THR A 110 2.76 -6.94 -14.63
C THR A 110 3.87 -7.85 -14.11
N GLY A 111 3.54 -9.07 -13.67
CA GLY A 111 4.51 -9.99 -13.08
C GLY A 111 5.08 -9.54 -11.73
N ARG A 112 4.51 -8.50 -11.11
CA ARG A 112 5.02 -7.88 -9.86
C ARG A 112 4.94 -8.80 -8.66
N TYR A 113 4.09 -9.81 -8.68
CA TYR A 113 4.02 -10.85 -7.64
C TYR A 113 5.34 -11.62 -7.43
N LYS A 114 6.28 -11.56 -8.39
CA LYS A 114 7.61 -12.18 -8.29
C LYS A 114 8.68 -11.24 -7.71
N GLN A 115 8.37 -9.97 -7.58
CA GLN A 115 9.33 -8.95 -7.17
C GLN A 115 9.41 -8.88 -5.63
N THR A 116 10.59 -8.59 -5.10
CA THR A 116 10.81 -8.51 -3.64
C THR A 116 9.98 -7.42 -3.00
N GLU A 117 9.70 -6.32 -3.72
CA GLU A 117 8.85 -5.24 -3.24
C GLU A 117 7.42 -5.69 -2.90
N PHE A 118 6.94 -6.76 -3.55
CA PHE A 118 5.65 -7.38 -3.20
C PHE A 118 5.80 -8.40 -2.06
N VAL A 119 6.82 -9.26 -2.12
CA VAL A 119 7.02 -10.35 -1.15
C VAL A 119 7.28 -9.80 0.26
N ASP A 120 8.02 -8.70 0.36
CA ASP A 120 8.44 -8.12 1.63
C ASP A 120 7.42 -7.13 2.22
N ASP A 121 6.51 -6.57 1.39
CA ASP A 121 5.49 -5.62 1.83
C ASP A 121 4.28 -6.34 2.44
N LYS A 122 4.47 -6.81 3.68
CA LYS A 122 3.41 -7.44 4.49
C LYS A 122 2.19 -6.54 4.66
N VAL A 123 2.41 -5.22 4.74
CA VAL A 123 1.33 -4.24 4.92
C VAL A 123 0.45 -4.24 3.68
N PHE A 124 1.03 -4.30 2.48
CA PHE A 124 0.27 -4.41 1.24
C PHE A 124 -0.64 -5.64 1.24
N ILE A 125 -0.11 -6.78 1.68
CA ILE A 125 -0.84 -8.05 1.71
C ILE A 125 -1.97 -8.02 2.74
N ASP A 126 -1.68 -7.51 3.94
CA ASP A 126 -2.66 -7.27 5.02
C ASP A 126 -3.86 -6.46 4.52
N LYS A 127 -3.63 -5.52 3.60
CA LYS A 127 -4.66 -4.69 2.99
C LYS A 127 -5.38 -5.40 1.84
N LEU A 128 -4.67 -6.13 0.99
CA LEU A 128 -5.25 -6.76 -0.19
C LEU A 128 -6.17 -7.94 0.15
N VAL A 129 -5.77 -8.78 1.10
CA VAL A 129 -6.48 -10.03 1.42
C VAL A 129 -7.93 -9.81 1.85
N PRO A 130 -8.27 -8.84 2.74
CA PRO A 130 -9.66 -8.57 3.11
C PRO A 130 -10.56 -8.20 1.93
N PHE A 131 -10.06 -7.46 0.93
CA PHE A 131 -10.84 -7.16 -0.27
C PHE A 131 -11.11 -8.42 -1.08
N LEU A 132 -10.08 -9.23 -1.32
CA LEU A 132 -10.22 -10.49 -2.08
C LEU A 132 -11.21 -11.46 -1.42
N LEU A 133 -11.18 -11.59 -0.10
CA LEU A 133 -12.13 -12.42 0.64
C LEU A 133 -13.57 -11.92 0.49
N ARG A 134 -13.80 -10.61 0.68
CA ARG A 134 -15.13 -10.00 0.58
C ARG A 134 -15.68 -10.03 -0.85
N GLU A 135 -14.81 -10.07 -1.85
CA GLU A 135 -15.17 -10.19 -3.26
C GLU A 135 -15.33 -11.66 -3.72
N GLY A 136 -15.02 -12.65 -2.86
CA GLY A 136 -15.16 -14.07 -3.18
C GLY A 136 -14.00 -14.68 -3.98
N TRP A 137 -12.83 -14.04 -4.01
CA TRP A 137 -11.63 -14.48 -4.75
C TRP A 137 -10.67 -15.32 -3.89
N GLU A 138 -11.20 -15.97 -2.84
CA GLU A 138 -10.43 -16.76 -1.89
C GLU A 138 -9.70 -17.95 -2.55
N SER A 139 -10.27 -18.56 -3.59
CA SER A 139 -9.66 -19.67 -4.31
C SER A 139 -8.25 -19.35 -4.83
N TYR A 140 -8.03 -18.11 -5.26
CA TYR A 140 -6.74 -17.66 -5.77
C TYR A 140 -5.71 -17.44 -4.66
N LEU A 141 -6.15 -17.04 -3.47
CA LEU A 141 -5.28 -17.00 -2.29
C LEU A 141 -4.81 -18.42 -1.93
N TRP A 142 -5.69 -19.40 -2.01
CA TRP A 142 -5.34 -20.81 -1.80
C TRP A 142 -4.38 -21.35 -2.86
N GLU A 143 -4.53 -20.96 -4.13
CA GLU A 143 -3.60 -21.34 -5.18
C GLU A 143 -2.20 -20.76 -4.95
N TRP A 144 -2.10 -19.50 -4.52
CA TRP A 144 -0.82 -18.90 -4.12
C TRP A 144 -0.17 -19.62 -2.93
N LEU A 145 -0.97 -20.04 -1.94
CA LEU A 145 -0.50 -20.84 -0.81
C LEU A 145 0.06 -22.19 -1.25
N LYS A 146 -0.61 -22.88 -2.19
CA LYS A 146 -0.14 -24.16 -2.73
C LYS A 146 1.18 -24.00 -3.50
N LEU A 147 1.32 -22.93 -4.28
CA LEU A 147 2.56 -22.65 -5.00
C LEU A 147 3.74 -22.43 -4.04
N ASP A 148 3.55 -21.70 -2.94
CA ASP A 148 4.61 -21.53 -1.92
C ASP A 148 4.95 -22.85 -1.22
N GLN A 149 3.96 -23.71 -0.96
CA GLN A 149 4.20 -25.01 -0.35
C GLN A 149 5.03 -25.94 -1.25
N ILE A 150 4.73 -25.98 -2.55
CA ILE A 150 5.50 -26.77 -3.53
C ILE A 150 6.94 -26.26 -3.63
N LEU A 151 7.14 -24.93 -3.60
CA LEU A 151 8.48 -24.33 -3.61
C LEU A 151 9.26 -24.61 -2.32
N ALA A 152 8.59 -24.64 -1.17
CA ALA A 152 9.19 -24.97 0.11
C ALA A 152 9.58 -26.46 0.21
N GLU A 153 8.74 -27.36 -0.30
CA GLU A 153 8.98 -28.82 -0.30
C GLU A 153 10.03 -29.24 -1.34
N GLY A 154 10.17 -28.51 -2.44
CA GLY A 154 11.22 -28.74 -3.46
C GLY A 154 12.62 -28.28 -3.05
N ASN A 155 12.75 -27.41 -2.05
CA ASN A 155 14.02 -26.81 -1.60
C ASN A 155 14.56 -27.43 -0.30
N HIS A 156 14.55 -28.76 -0.18
CA HIS A 156 15.18 -29.46 0.95
C HIS A 156 16.72 -29.40 0.95
N ALA A 157 17.32 -28.58 0.09
CA ALA A 157 18.72 -28.20 0.13
C ALA A 157 18.85 -26.71 -0.25
N TYR A 158 18.68 -25.78 0.70
CA TYR A 158 19.55 -24.60 0.81
C TYR A 158 19.30 -23.86 2.14
N SER A 159 20.42 -23.49 2.73
CA SER A 159 20.72 -22.92 4.05
C SER A 159 20.03 -21.62 4.44
N ASP A 160 19.74 -21.51 5.74
CA ASP A 160 20.05 -20.39 6.65
C ASP A 160 20.10 -18.99 6.01
N GLY A 161 18.94 -18.39 5.83
CA GLY A 161 18.77 -17.00 5.43
C GLY A 161 17.38 -16.55 5.87
N LYS A 162 17.30 -15.48 6.66
CA LYS A 162 16.08 -14.98 7.30
C LYS A 162 15.16 -14.29 6.28
N ASP A 163 14.54 -15.05 5.38
CA ASP A 163 13.44 -14.55 4.55
C ASP A 163 12.14 -15.23 4.99
N VAL A 164 11.31 -14.44 5.68
CA VAL A 164 9.94 -14.87 6.01
C VAL A 164 9.12 -14.71 4.73
N SER A 165 9.08 -15.76 3.90
CA SER A 165 8.37 -15.76 2.63
C SER A 165 6.88 -15.43 2.79
N PHE A 166 6.27 -14.94 1.72
CA PHE A 166 4.82 -14.71 1.61
C PHE A 166 3.98 -15.87 2.17
N GLY A 167 4.35 -17.11 1.87
CA GLY A 167 3.63 -18.25 2.40
C GLY A 167 3.92 -18.55 3.87
N GLN A 168 5.05 -18.13 4.45
CA GLN A 168 5.23 -18.19 5.90
C GLN A 168 4.36 -17.13 6.62
N TRP A 169 4.15 -15.97 6.02
CA TRP A 169 3.19 -14.97 6.52
C TRP A 169 1.74 -15.48 6.41
N LEU A 170 1.35 -16.07 5.26
CA LEU A 170 0.02 -16.68 5.10
C LEU A 170 -0.17 -17.87 6.04
N ARG A 171 0.85 -18.71 6.28
CA ARG A 171 0.79 -19.79 7.29
C ARG A 171 0.58 -19.26 8.70
N THR A 172 1.27 -18.20 9.07
CA THR A 172 1.17 -17.58 10.41
C THR A 172 -0.21 -16.95 10.63
N ASN A 173 -0.75 -16.30 9.61
CA ASN A 173 -2.05 -15.64 9.66
C ASN A 173 -3.22 -16.54 9.22
N SER A 174 -2.97 -17.77 8.74
CA SER A 174 -4.00 -18.72 8.31
C SER A 174 -5.02 -19.04 9.41
N LYS A 175 -4.59 -19.06 10.67
CA LYS A 175 -5.50 -19.26 11.82
C LYS A 175 -6.39 -18.05 12.09
N ILE A 176 -5.87 -16.84 11.84
CA ILE A 176 -6.62 -15.58 11.97
C ILE A 176 -7.61 -15.46 10.82
N LEU A 177 -7.17 -15.77 9.60
CA LEU A 177 -8.01 -15.80 8.39
C LEU A 177 -9.08 -16.88 8.49
N ALA A 178 -8.76 -18.09 8.94
CA ALA A 178 -9.73 -19.16 9.16
C ALA A 178 -10.77 -18.78 10.24
N GLY A 179 -10.34 -18.16 11.35
CA GLY A 179 -11.26 -17.66 12.37
C GLY A 179 -12.17 -16.54 11.85
N GLN A 180 -11.64 -15.66 11.01
CA GLN A 180 -12.41 -14.56 10.42
C GLN A 180 -13.38 -15.04 9.34
N ILE A 181 -13.01 -16.06 8.56
CA ILE A 181 -13.87 -16.75 7.59
C ILE A 181 -14.98 -17.51 8.31
N GLU A 182 -14.68 -18.24 9.40
CA GLU A 182 -15.69 -18.94 10.19
C GLU A 182 -16.67 -17.96 10.86
N MET A 183 -16.19 -16.80 11.31
CA MET A 183 -17.02 -15.73 11.85
C MET A 183 -17.92 -15.09 10.79
N GLN A 184 -17.43 -14.87 9.56
CA GLN A 184 -18.22 -14.35 8.44
C GLN A 184 -19.26 -15.38 7.95
N MET A 185 -18.92 -16.67 7.92
CA MET A 185 -19.87 -17.73 7.58
C MET A 185 -20.99 -17.86 8.62
N ARG A 186 -20.69 -17.71 9.92
CA ARG A 186 -21.72 -17.71 10.98
C ARG A 186 -22.67 -16.51 10.85
N LEU A 187 -22.17 -15.34 10.47
CA LEU A 187 -22.97 -14.12 10.28
C LEU A 187 -23.82 -14.11 9.00
N SER A 188 -23.49 -14.97 8.02
CA SER A 188 -24.23 -15.10 6.76
C SER A 188 -25.28 -16.21 6.77
N THR A 189 -25.48 -16.92 7.89
CA THR A 189 -26.57 -17.89 7.99
C THR A 189 -27.93 -17.17 8.07
N PRO A 190 -28.85 -17.35 7.11
CA PRO A 190 -30.19 -16.84 7.24
C PRO A 190 -30.86 -17.55 8.42
N SER A 191 -31.36 -16.77 9.38
CA SER A 191 -32.25 -17.25 10.43
C SER A 191 -33.49 -17.88 9.78
N SER A 192 -33.45 -19.19 9.55
CA SER A 192 -34.63 -19.99 9.27
C SER A 192 -35.52 -19.93 10.52
N LYS A 193 -36.44 -18.97 10.53
CA LYS A 193 -37.61 -19.03 11.38
C LYS A 193 -38.39 -20.29 10.98
N PRO A 194 -38.77 -21.16 11.93
CA PRO A 194 -39.66 -22.26 11.62
C PRO A 194 -41.01 -21.68 11.21
N LEU A 195 -41.49 -22.09 10.03
CA LEU A 195 -42.87 -21.92 9.62
C LEU A 195 -43.67 -23.03 10.30
N ILE A 196 -44.37 -22.61 11.37
CA ILE A 196 -45.52 -23.23 12.07
C ILE A 196 -45.21 -24.54 12.79
#